data_AF-A0A2T7SNI7-F1
#
_entry.id   AF-A0A2T7SNI7-F1
#
_cell.length_a   1.000
_cell.length_b   1.000
_cell.length_c   1.000
_cell.angle_alpha   90.00
_cell.angle_beta   90.00
_cell.angle_gamma   90.00
#
_symmetry.space_group_name_H-M   'P 1'
#
loop_
_entity.id
_entity.type
_entity.pdbx_description
1 polymer ?
#
loop_
_entity_poly.entity_id
_entity_poly.type
_entity_poly.pdbx_seq_one_letter_code
_entity_poly.pdbx_strand_id
1 'polypeptide(L)' 'MVGMAVYDSHLELPGVIDAFYGAVVKLIRPAGFTWESRRVSIRPATEYERNQLKALAKHHRSQLIRDESE' A
#
# COMPACT_ATOMS: atom_id res chain seq x y z
N MET A 1 2.77 -12.76 -2.55
CA MET A 1 3.79 -12.88 -1.49
C MET A 1 3.79 -11.59 -0.69
N VAL A 2 4.18 -11.63 0.59
CA VAL A 2 4.36 -10.41 1.40
C VAL A 2 5.35 -9.48 0.71
N GLY A 3 5.13 -8.17 0.78
CA GLY A 3 5.91 -7.15 0.08
C GLY A 3 5.48 -6.89 -1.38
N MET A 4 4.52 -7.66 -1.91
CA MET A 4 4.02 -7.45 -3.27
C MET A 4 3.09 -6.24 -3.36
N ALA A 5 3.30 -5.39 -4.36
CA ALA A 5 2.38 -4.32 -4.70
C ALA A 5 1.12 -4.87 -5.39
N VAL A 6 -0.04 -4.50 -4.87
CA VAL A 6 -1.36 -4.92 -5.36
C VAL A 6 -2.29 -3.71 -5.51
N TYR A 7 -3.35 -3.89 -6.27
CA TYR A 7 -4.49 -2.98 -6.33
C TYR A 7 -5.70 -3.68 -5.76
N ASP A 8 -6.38 -3.02 -4.83
CA ASP A 8 -7.63 -3.44 -4.25
C ASP A 8 -8.79 -2.81 -5.03
N SER A 9 -9.59 -3.63 -5.70
CA SER A 9 -10.75 -3.15 -6.47
C SER A 9 -11.94 -2.76 -5.60
N HIS A 10 -11.98 -3.17 -4.33
CA HIS A 10 -13.07 -2.80 -3.43
C HIS A 10 -12.92 -1.38 -2.90
N LEU A 11 -11.69 -1.00 -2.54
CA LEU A 11 -11.37 0.35 -2.08
C LEU A 11 -10.80 1.25 -3.17
N GLU A 12 -10.56 0.70 -4.36
CA GLU A 12 -9.96 1.39 -5.51
C GLU A 12 -8.57 1.99 -5.23
N LEU A 13 -7.78 1.32 -4.38
CA LEU A 13 -6.50 1.83 -3.89
C LEU A 13 -5.35 0.83 -4.11
N PRO A 14 -4.15 1.31 -4.48
CA PRO A 14 -2.95 0.50 -4.47
C PRO A 14 -2.38 0.37 -3.04
N GLY A 15 -1.81 -0.79 -2.75
CA GLY A 15 -1.16 -1.12 -1.48
C GLY A 15 -0.05 -2.16 -1.63
N VAL A 16 0.57 -2.50 -0.50
CA VAL A 16 1.56 -3.58 -0.39
C VAL A 16 1.02 -4.65 0.55
N ILE A 17 1.18 -5.92 0.18
CA ILE A 17 0.79 -7.03 1.06
C ILE A 17 1.67 -7.05 2.31
N ASP A 18 1.06 -6.94 3.48
CA ASP A 18 1.70 -7.03 4.80
C ASP A 18 1.59 -8.45 5.37
N ALA A 19 0.39 -9.03 5.34
CA ALA A 19 0.12 -10.37 5.87
C ALA A 19 -1.06 -11.05 5.18
N PHE A 20 -1.20 -12.36 5.39
CA PHE A 20 -2.35 -13.16 4.96
C PHE A 20 -3.02 -13.81 6.17
N TYR A 21 -4.36 -13.73 6.22
CA TYR A 21 -5.20 -14.38 7.21
C TYR A 21 -6.25 -15.22 6.47
N GLY A 22 -5.83 -16.39 5.98
CA GLY A 22 -6.67 -17.24 5.13
C GLY A 22 -7.10 -16.54 3.83
N ALA A 23 -8.40 -16.28 3.70
CA ALA A 23 -8.99 -15.59 2.55
C ALA A 23 -8.87 -14.06 2.60
N VAL A 24 -8.43 -13.50 3.73
CA VAL A 24 -8.20 -12.07 3.94
C VAL A 24 -6.72 -11.77 3.74
N VAL A 25 -6.44 -10.62 3.14
CA VAL A 25 -5.09 -10.05 3.04
C VAL A 25 -5.07 -8.75 3.83
N LYS A 26 -4.00 -8.51 4.57
CA LYS A 26 -3.71 -7.22 5.18
C LYS A 26 -2.81 -6.44 4.24
N LEU A 27 -3.20 -5.21 3.93
CA LEU A 27 -2.49 -4.30 3.05
C LEU A 27 -2.00 -3.08 3.82
N ILE A 28 -0.85 -2.56 3.40
CA ILE A 28 -0.28 -1.31 3.89
C ILE A 28 -0.05 -0.35 2.72
N ARG A 29 -0.45 0.90 2.92
CA ARG A 29 -0.09 2.03 2.05
C ARG A 29 1.19 2.65 2.60
N PRO A 30 2.15 3.07 1.75
CA PRO A 30 3.40 3.73 2.16
C PRO A 30 3.30 5.11 2.87
N ALA A 31 2.23 5.37 3.61
CA ALA A 31 2.04 6.53 4.48
C ALA A 31 1.36 6.13 5.80
N GLY A 32 1.49 4.87 6.20
CA GLY A 32 0.97 4.33 7.47
C GLY A 32 -0.48 3.85 7.45
N PHE A 33 -1.25 4.11 6.38
CA PHE A 33 -2.62 3.60 6.26
C PHE A 33 -2.64 2.10 6.01
N THR A 34 -3.31 1.33 6.87
CA THR A 34 -3.47 -0.13 6.73
C THR A 34 -4.93 -0.52 6.64
N TRP A 35 -5.23 -1.55 5.84
CA TRP A 35 -6.59 -2.09 5.72
C TRP A 35 -6.58 -3.59 5.42
N GLU A 36 -7.75 -4.20 5.56
CA GLU A 36 -7.97 -5.60 5.21
C GLU A 36 -8.85 -5.70 3.97
N SER A 37 -8.57 -6.68 3.11
CA SER A 37 -9.35 -6.93 1.91
C SER A 37 -9.44 -8.41 1.60
N ARG A 38 -10.45 -8.80 0.82
CA ARG A 38 -10.57 -10.18 0.35
C ARG A 38 -9.53 -10.45 -0.73
N ARG A 39 -8.92 -11.63 -0.70
CA ARG A 39 -7.92 -12.03 -1.70
C ARG A 39 -8.46 -12.08 -3.14
N VAL A 40 -9.77 -12.20 -3.31
CA VAL A 40 -10.44 -12.13 -4.63
C VAL A 40 -10.61 -10.71 -5.15
N SER A 41 -10.52 -9.71 -4.28
CA SER A 41 -10.65 -8.28 -4.61
C SER A 41 -9.31 -7.63 -4.93
N ILE A 42 -8.20 -8.37 -4.81
CA ILE A 42 -6.86 -7.85 -5.09
C ILE A 42 -6.33 -8.41 -6.41
N ARG A 43 -5.62 -7.57 -7.16
CA ARG A 43 -4.83 -7.97 -8.32
C ARG A 43 -3.40 -7.43 -8.23
N PRO A 44 -2.44 -7.99 -8.97
CA PRO A 44 -1.13 -7.36 -9.12
C PRO A 44 -1.27 -5.89 -9.53
N ALA A 45 -0.48 -5.02 -8.90
CA ALA A 45 -0.47 -3.61 -9.26
C ALA A 45 0.11 -3.43 -10.67
N THR A 46 -0.44 -2.47 -11.43
CA THR A 46 0.13 -1.97 -12.68
C THR A 46 1.41 -1.17 -12.40
N GLU A 47 2.17 -0.84 -13.44
CA GLU A 47 3.34 0.04 -13.28
C GLU A 47 2.96 1.43 -12.77
N TYR A 48 1.85 1.96 -13.26
CA TYR A 48 1.31 3.24 -12.80
C TYR A 48 0.99 3.22 -11.30
N GLU A 49 0.29 2.19 -10.82
CA GLU A 49 -0.03 2.02 -9.39
C GLU A 49 1.23 1.84 -8.53
N ARG A 50 2.23 1.10 -9.01
CA ARG A 50 3.53 1.00 -8.33
C ARG A 50 4.21 2.36 -8.22
N ASN A 51 4.13 3.20 -9.26
CA ASN A 51 4.69 4.54 -9.24
C ASN A 51 3.94 5.47 -8.27
N GLN A 52 2.62 5.33 -8.13
CA GLN A 52 1.88 6.03 -7.07
C GLN A 52 2.37 5.67 -5.68
N LEU A 53 2.58 4.37 -5.40
CA LEU A 53 3.10 3.91 -4.10
C LEU A 53 4.48 4.49 -3.80
N LYS A 54 5.37 4.55 -4.80
CA LYS A 54 6.69 5.19 -4.67
C LYS A 54 6.58 6.68 -4.38
N ALA A 55 5.68 7.38 -5.07
CA ALA A 55 5.45 8.81 -4.87
C ALA A 55 4.93 9.09 -3.44
N LEU A 56 3.99 8.28 -2.95
CA LEU A 56 3.48 8.36 -1.58
C LEU A 56 4.57 8.11 -0.54
N ALA A 57 5.39 7.07 -0.73
CA ALA A 57 6.51 6.77 0.15
C ALA A 57 7.51 7.93 0.20
N LYS A 58 7.83 8.52 -0.96
CA LYS A 58 8.72 9.68 -1.04
C LYS A 58 8.13 10.89 -0.32
N HIS A 59 6.86 11.19 -0.57
CA HIS A 59 6.15 12.30 0.07
C HIS A 59 6.13 12.15 1.59
N HIS A 60 5.76 10.97 2.10
CA HIS A 60 5.70 10.71 3.53
C HIS A 60 7.07 10.87 4.21
N ARG A 61 8.16 10.36 3.60
CA ARG A 61 9.52 10.59 4.11
C ARG A 61 9.91 12.06 4.16
N SER A 62 9.54 12.84 3.14
CA SER A 62 9.81 14.28 3.13
C SER A 62 9.04 15.03 4.22
N GLN A 63 7.84 14.58 4.58
CA GLN A 63 7.09 15.16 5.71
C GLN A 63 7.77 14.84 7.04
N LEU A 64 8.17 13.58 7.26
CA LEU A 64 8.86 13.19 8.50
C LEU A 64 10.15 13.99 8.74
N ILE A 65 10.97 14.20 7.69
CA ILE A 65 12.20 14.99 7.79
C ILE A 65 11.91 16.46 8.15
N ARG A 66 10.81 17.01 7.62
CA ARG A 66 10.43 18.40 7.92
C ARG A 66 10.00 18.54 9.38
N ASP A 67 9.20 17.61 9.88
CA ASP A 67 8.69 17.64 11.24
C ASP A 67 9.81 17.44 12.30
N GLU A 68 10.93 16.78 11.95
CA GLU A 68 12.13 16.67 12.82
C GLU A 68 13.05 17.90 12.79
N SER A 69 12.80 18.84 11.89
CA SER A 69 13.63 20.05 11.71
C SER A 69 13.02 21.31 12.36
N GLU A 70 11.83 21.21 12.95
CA GLU A 70 11.14 22.24 13.75
C GLU A 70 11.29 21.97 15.25
#